data_AF-A0A8I0H283-F1
#
_entry.id   AF-A0A8I0H283-F1
#
_cell.length_a   1.000
_cell.length_b   1.000
_cell.length_c   1.000
_cell.angle_alpha   90.00
_cell.angle_beta   90.00
_cell.angle_gamma   90.00
#
_symmetry.space_group_name_H-M   'P 1'
#
loop_
_entity.id
_entity.type
_entity.pdbx_description
1 polymer ?
#
loop_
_entity_poly.entity_id
_entity_poly.type
_entity_poly.pdbx_seq_one_letter_code
_entity_poly.pdbx_strand_id
1 'polypeptide(L)'
;LRPLFPHTLRNEVQVVETVLAVNPDDAYDVVALNAASASTMISGLPFEGPVSGVRLALIDGQWVAFPRWSERERAVFEIVVAGRVVENG
;
A
#
# COMPACT_ATOMS: atom_id res chain seq x y z
N LEU A 1 1.15 -2.14 8.36
CA LEU A 1 2.03 -1.34 9.25
C LEU A 1 2.17 -1.96 10.64
N ARG A 2 1.09 -2.15 11.41
CA ARG A 2 1.10 -2.62 12.83
C ARG A 2 2.19 -3.65 13.23
N PRO A 3 2.36 -4.80 12.55
CA PRO A 3 3.32 -5.82 13.00
C PRO A 3 4.79 -5.41 12.85
N LEU A 4 5.09 -4.29 12.17
CA LEU A 4 6.45 -3.80 11.95
C LEU A 4 6.91 -2.80 13.00
N PHE A 5 6.04 -2.47 13.96
CA PHE A 5 6.46 -1.78 15.16
C PHE A 5 6.91 -2.81 16.20
N PRO A 6 7.99 -2.55 16.96
CA PRO A 6 8.41 -3.41 18.06
C PRO A 6 7.26 -3.65 19.04
N HIS A 7 7.12 -4.89 19.53
CA HIS A 7 6.13 -5.23 20.54
C HIS A 7 6.29 -4.47 21.86
N THR A 8 7.43 -3.82 22.08
CA THR A 8 7.74 -2.98 23.24
C THR A 8 7.27 -1.54 23.08
N LEU A 9 6.93 -1.08 21.87
CA LEU A 9 6.46 0.28 21.64
C LEU A 9 5.12 0.50 22.37
N ARG A 10 5.06 1.58 23.16
CA ARG A 10 3.85 2.00 23.90
C ARG A 10 3.40 3.41 23.55
N ASN A 11 4.23 4.18 22.87
CA ASN A 11 3.87 5.47 22.32
C ASN A 11 2.65 5.33 21.41
N GLU A 12 1.72 6.27 21.53
CA GLU A 12 0.63 6.38 20.58
C GLU A 12 1.20 6.78 19.22
N VAL A 13 0.76 6.08 18.17
CA VAL A 13 1.14 6.36 16.79
C VAL A 13 -0.14 6.59 16.00
N GLN A 14 -0.25 7.76 15.39
CA GLN A 14 -1.35 8.11 14.50
C GLN A 14 -0.79 8.36 13.10
N VAL A 15 -1.40 7.74 12.09
CA VAL A 15 -1.14 8.03 10.69
C VAL A 15 -2.42 8.57 10.09
N VAL A 16 -2.37 9.79 9.56
CA VAL A 16 -3.51 10.46 8.93
C VAL A 16 -3.17 10.72 7.48
N GLU A 17 -4.02 10.20 6.59
CA GLU A 17 -3.85 10.37 5.16
C GLU A 17 -5.04 11.12 4.59
N THR A 18 -4.74 12.21 3.87
CA THR A 18 -5.74 13.04 3.24
C THR A 18 -5.55 12.96 1.73
N VAL A 19 -6.55 12.47 1.01
CA VAL A 19 -6.55 12.48 -0.45
C VAL A 19 -6.82 13.90 -0.92
N LEU A 20 -5.77 14.60 -1.34
CA LEU A 20 -5.84 16.00 -1.80
C LEU A 20 -6.35 16.11 -3.25
N ALA A 21 -6.05 15.11 -4.06
CA ALA A 21 -6.48 15.01 -5.45
C ALA A 21 -6.64 13.54 -5.83
N VAL A 22 -7.64 13.25 -6.67
CA VAL A 22 -7.87 11.92 -7.21
C VAL A 22 -8.44 12.05 -8.62
N ASN A 23 -7.88 11.29 -9.56
CA ASN A 23 -8.55 11.08 -10.83
C ASN A 23 -9.75 10.15 -10.58
N PRO A 24 -10.97 10.47 -11.03
CA PRO A 24 -12.14 9.61 -10.79
C PRO A 24 -11.97 8.15 -11.24
N ASP A 25 -11.09 7.88 -12.19
CA ASP A 25 -10.83 6.52 -12.70
C ASP A 25 -9.70 5.78 -11.94
N ASP A 26 -9.05 6.41 -10.96
CA ASP A 26 -7.97 5.81 -10.17
C ASP A 26 -8.44 5.37 -8.77
N ALA A 27 -7.89 4.26 -8.28
CA ALA A 27 -8.05 3.83 -6.89
C ALA A 27 -6.94 4.44 -6.02
N TYR A 28 -7.30 5.09 -4.91
CA TYR A 28 -6.34 5.76 -4.03
C TYR A 28 -5.82 4.89 -2.88
N ASP A 29 -6.43 3.74 -2.61
CA ASP A 29 -6.20 2.91 -1.42
C ASP A 29 -4.77 2.37 -1.31
N VAL A 30 -4.20 1.89 -2.41
CA VAL A 30 -2.81 1.41 -2.44
C VAL A 30 -1.80 2.56 -2.48
N VAL A 31 -2.17 3.71 -3.02
CA VAL A 31 -1.33 4.93 -2.96
C VAL A 31 -1.23 5.42 -1.52
N ALA A 32 -2.38 5.48 -0.83
CA ALA A 32 -2.49 5.75 0.60
C ALA A 32 -1.61 4.78 1.42
N LEU A 33 -1.75 3.47 1.25
CA LEU A 33 -0.88 2.50 1.92
C LEU A 33 0.63 2.78 1.77
N ASN A 34 1.08 3.16 0.57
CA ASN A 34 2.47 3.51 0.31
C ASN A 34 2.88 4.84 0.98
N ALA A 35 1.99 5.84 1.00
CA ALA A 35 2.22 7.11 1.70
C ALA A 35 2.31 6.92 3.23
N ALA A 36 1.50 6.02 3.81
CA ALA A 36 1.50 5.71 5.23
C ALA A 36 2.83 5.07 5.64
N SER A 37 3.34 4.18 4.79
CA SER A 37 4.66 3.57 4.97
C SER A 37 5.79 4.60 4.84
N ALA A 38 5.77 5.41 3.79
CA ALA A 38 6.81 6.42 3.53
C ALA A 38 6.87 7.48 4.64
N SER A 39 5.72 7.98 5.10
CA SER A 39 5.65 8.95 6.20
C SER A 39 6.17 8.35 7.52
N THR A 40 5.84 7.09 7.81
CA THR A 40 6.36 6.37 8.99
C THR A 40 7.88 6.15 8.90
N MET A 41 8.41 5.88 7.71
CA MET A 41 9.86 5.70 7.51
C MET A 41 10.67 6.96 7.83
N ILE A 42 10.11 8.16 7.61
CA ILE A 42 10.81 9.42 7.87
C ILE A 42 10.49 10.02 9.25
N SER A 43 9.61 9.40 10.04
CA SER A 43 9.19 9.95 11.34
C SER A 43 10.18 9.70 12.48
N GLY A 44 11.23 8.90 12.24
CA GLY A 44 12.19 8.48 13.27
C GLY A 44 11.63 7.46 14.28
N LEU A 45 10.43 6.92 14.03
CA LEU A 45 9.87 5.84 14.84
C LEU A 45 10.66 4.54 14.60
N PRO A 46 10.79 3.67 15.61
CA PRO A 46 11.35 2.35 15.43
C PRO A 46 10.36 1.50 14.62
N PHE A 47 10.54 1.45 13.30
CA PHE A 47 9.63 0.80 12.34
C PHE A 47 10.44 -0.02 11.34
N GLU A 48 10.13 -1.32 11.23
CA GLU A 48 10.83 -2.29 10.36
C GLU A 48 10.28 -2.26 8.92
N GLY A 49 10.23 -1.06 8.34
CA GLY A 49 9.83 -0.84 6.95
C GLY A 49 11.01 -0.77 5.97
N PRO A 50 10.76 -0.32 4.73
CA PRO A 50 9.46 0.09 4.19
C PRO A 50 8.57 -1.10 3.86
N VAL A 51 7.25 -0.93 4.03
CA VAL A 51 6.26 -1.77 3.33
C VAL A 51 5.74 -1.03 2.11
N SER A 52 5.55 -1.76 1.02
CA SER A 52 4.82 -1.26 -0.14
C SER A 52 3.64 -2.16 -0.42
N GLY A 53 2.57 -1.59 -0.95
CA GLY A 53 1.46 -2.36 -1.47
C GLY A 53 1.08 -2.00 -2.89
N VAL A 54 0.54 -2.99 -3.59
CA VAL A 54 0.13 -2.91 -4.98
C VAL A 54 -1.19 -3.66 -5.15
N ARG A 55 -2.06 -3.10 -5.99
CA ARG A 55 -3.27 -3.75 -6.48
C ARG A 55 -2.95 -4.36 -7.83
N LEU A 56 -3.19 -5.65 -7.97
CA LEU A 56 -3.01 -6.41 -9.21
C LEU A 56 -4.37 -6.92 -9.66
N ALA A 57 -4.71 -6.71 -10.93
CA ALA A 57 -5.87 -7.32 -11.57
C ALA A 57 -5.42 -8.20 -12.74
N LEU A 58 -6.04 -9.37 -12.88
CA LEU A 58 -5.85 -10.25 -14.03
C LEU A 58 -6.86 -9.85 -15.12
N ILE A 59 -6.40 -9.17 -16.15
CA ILE A 59 -7.20 -8.61 -17.25
C ILE A 59 -6.69 -9.21 -18.55
N ASP A 60 -7.55 -9.88 -19.31
CA ASP A 60 -7.21 -10.54 -20.59
C ASP A 60 -5.95 -11.43 -20.52
N GLY A 61 -5.75 -12.11 -19.39
CA GLY A 61 -4.60 -12.98 -19.16
C GLY A 61 -3.32 -12.26 -18.70
N GLN A 62 -3.34 -10.94 -18.49
CA GLN A 62 -2.21 -10.15 -18.00
C GLN A 62 -2.46 -9.62 -16.58
N TRP A 63 -1.43 -9.69 -15.74
CA TRP A 63 -1.42 -8.99 -14.46
C TRP A 63 -1.11 -7.52 -14.66
N VAL A 64 -2.10 -6.66 -14.41
CA VAL A 64 -1.98 -5.19 -14.49
C VAL A 64 -1.83 -4.64 -13.08
N ALA A 65 -0.74 -3.91 -12.84
CA ALA A 65 -0.51 -3.20 -11.58
C ALA A 65 -1.20 -1.83 -11.58
N PHE A 66 -1.76 -1.45 -10.44
CA PHE A 66 -2.54 -0.21 -10.27
C PHE A 66 -3.63 -0.05 -11.34
N PRO A 67 -4.51 -1.06 -11.54
CA PRO A 67 -5.54 -0.99 -12.56
C PRO A 67 -6.56 0.11 -12.23
N ARG A 68 -7.00 0.83 -13.25
CA ARG A 68 -8.08 1.83 -13.18
C ARG A 68 -9.43 1.18 -12.92
N TRP A 69 -10.41 1.94 -12.43
CA TRP A 69 -11.77 1.45 -12.22
C TRP A 69 -12.37 0.90 -13.52
N SER A 70 -12.21 1.63 -14.63
CA SER A 70 -12.64 1.20 -15.96
C SER A 70 -11.98 -0.09 -16.44
N GLU A 71 -10.71 -0.33 -16.08
CA GLU A 71 -9.98 -1.54 -16.47
C GLU A 71 -10.44 -2.77 -15.67
N ARG A 72 -10.86 -2.56 -14.43
CA ARG A 72 -11.28 -3.63 -13.50
C ARG A 72 -12.60 -4.30 -13.90
N GLU A 73 -13.41 -3.66 -14.73
CA GLU A 73 -14.63 -4.28 -15.29
C GLU A 73 -14.33 -5.54 -16.11
N ARG A 74 -13.12 -5.64 -16.68
CA ARG A 74 -12.65 -6.80 -17.46
C ARG A 74 -11.78 -7.75 -16.63
N ALA A 75 -11.59 -7.47 -15.35
CA ALA A 75 -10.76 -8.29 -14.49
C ALA A 75 -11.51 -9.55 -14.07
N VAL A 76 -10.87 -10.71 -14.23
CA VAL A 76 -11.41 -11.99 -13.72
C VAL A 76 -10.97 -12.27 -12.28
N PHE A 77 -9.95 -11.55 -11.81
CA PHE A 77 -9.43 -11.65 -10.47
C PHE A 77 -8.73 -10.35 -10.07
N GLU A 78 -8.79 -10.02 -8.80
CA GLU A 78 -8.14 -8.84 -8.24
C GLU A 78 -7.61 -9.14 -6.83
N ILE A 79 -6.41 -8.64 -6.55
CA ILE A 79 -5.74 -8.81 -5.26
C ILE A 79 -4.97 -7.54 -4.88
N VAL A 80 -5.02 -7.21 -3.60
CA VAL A 80 -4.10 -6.23 -3.01
C VAL A 80 -3.06 -7.00 -2.22
N VAL A 81 -1.79 -6.78 -2.54
CA VAL A 81 -0.65 -7.40 -1.86
C VAL A 81 0.15 -6.29 -1.19
N ALA A 82 0.56 -6.52 0.06
CA ALA A 82 1.50 -5.66 0.77
C ALA A 82 2.67 -6.50 1.26
N GLY A 83 3.88 -6.00 1.08
CA GLY A 83 5.11 -6.70 1.43
C GLY A 83 6.27 -5.75 1.71
N ARG A 84 7.37 -6.31 2.18
CA ARG A 84 8.66 -5.62 2.35
C ARG A 84 9.76 -6.48 1.76
N VAL A 85 10.84 -5.86 1.34
CA VAL A 85 12.06 -6.59 0.96
C VAL A 85 12.71 -7.11 2.24
N VAL A 86 13.10 -8.38 2.23
CA VAL A 86 14.00 -8.96 3.23
C VAL A 86 15.32 -9.31 2.57
N GLU A 87 16.41 -9.45 3.33
CA GLU A 87 17.74 -9.75 2.77
C GLU A 87 17.77 -11.02 1.90
N ASN A 88 16.79 -11.91 2.05
CA ASN A 88 16.65 -13.16 1.30
C ASN A 88 15.50 -13.17 0.26
N GLY A 89 14.91 -12.01 -0.06
CA GLY A 89 13.78 -11.87 -1.00
C GLY A 89 12.50 -11.41 -0.32
#